data_AF-Q09AX5-F1
#
_entry.id   AF-Q09AX5-F1
#
_cell.length_a   1.000
_cell.length_b   1.000
_cell.length_c   1.000
_cell.angle_alpha   90.00
_cell.angle_beta   90.00
_cell.angle_gamma   90.00
#
_symmetry.space_group_name_H-M   'P 1'
#
loop_
_entity.id
_entity.type
_entity.pdbx_description
1 polymer ?
#
loop_
_entity_poly.entity_id
_entity_poly.type
_entity_poly.pdbx_seq_one_letter_code
_entity_poly.pdbx_strand_id
1 'polypeptide(L)'
;MLRNLGQVPVLFHPVHLNLYGPERETPQALAELEAHARAVGSAWVGNDVGWWHAGGQPFPGYLYIPPPLTPEGLEDCVAHALHVQAALNRPLALENPAVFARRGDMHVLDFMAGLHARTGLPLLVDVGHLLSYQLSAGLPLEAGWDGFPFEQVIELHLAGGVVTRRGNRRFYVDDHTQPVRDELFAMLETLLSRCTSLRAVTFEGDGHPPEVAERTLQRLRKWIPADPRPPLRLTPREVQVPPPPNGSRPWELFELGYGARPPEPGDDPEGSRAETDFRLAVVAEQLDRAFPLTRLLMAGTRDELRAFTASPEFRELFLGEGRSLDRAFLAFARRRLRAQPDEGCSAALSFEVFLPSLAQRPHAPPGPGEVGLAADTWVGVFPADLSEVVYTARALRRHLTGRAWACELLELSGLESLAQTARRVTLRPWRFAVRRRAGRWDVQTAPASLLALLRTLASGPVPEASLSPEGLAEALGRGLARRGG
;
A
#
# COMPACT_ATOMS: atom_id res chain seq x y z
N MET A 1 21.97 -12.58 -2.04
CA MET A 1 20.92 -13.55 -1.67
C MET A 1 20.27 -14.20 -2.91
N LEU A 2 21.01 -14.38 -4.02
CA LEU A 2 20.51 -14.92 -5.31
C LEU A 2 21.28 -16.18 -5.74
N ARG A 3 21.77 -16.98 -4.80
CA ARG A 3 22.73 -18.07 -5.10
C ARG A 3 22.12 -19.31 -5.79
N ASN A 4 20.79 -19.38 -5.97
CA ASN A 4 20.09 -20.57 -6.50
C ASN A 4 19.15 -20.31 -7.69
N LEU A 5 19.26 -19.19 -8.43
CA LEU A 5 18.37 -18.89 -9.57
C LEU A 5 18.32 -20.01 -10.63
N GLY A 6 19.38 -20.82 -10.75
CA GLY A 6 19.40 -21.95 -11.68
C GLY A 6 18.47 -23.13 -11.32
N GLN A 7 17.80 -23.11 -10.16
CA GLN A 7 16.97 -24.24 -9.67
C GLN A 7 15.48 -23.91 -9.49
N VAL A 8 15.09 -22.62 -9.49
CA VAL A 8 13.69 -22.22 -9.29
C VAL A 8 13.29 -21.25 -10.40
N PRO A 9 12.26 -21.56 -11.21
CA PRO A 9 11.73 -20.62 -12.19
C PRO A 9 11.29 -19.32 -11.53
N VAL A 10 11.56 -18.19 -12.20
CA VAL A 10 11.15 -16.86 -11.74
C VAL A 10 10.12 -16.31 -12.72
N LEU A 11 9.03 -15.77 -12.19
CA LEU A 11 8.03 -15.02 -12.94
C LEU A 11 8.10 -13.56 -12.50
N PHE A 12 8.07 -12.66 -13.47
CA PHE A 12 8.15 -11.23 -13.22
C PHE A 12 6.77 -10.58 -13.25
N HIS A 13 6.39 -9.98 -12.12
CA HIS A 13 5.14 -9.26 -11.94
C HIS A 13 5.41 -7.80 -11.52
N PRO A 14 5.55 -6.85 -12.46
CA PRO A 14 5.82 -5.44 -12.15
C PRO A 14 4.62 -4.72 -11.54
N VAL A 15 4.58 -4.50 -10.21
CA VAL A 15 3.52 -3.72 -9.51
C VAL A 15 3.55 -2.19 -9.76
N HIS A 16 3.67 -1.78 -11.02
CA HIS A 16 3.71 -0.37 -11.43
C HIS A 16 3.44 -0.16 -12.93
N LEU A 17 2.98 -1.16 -13.68
CA LEU A 17 2.80 -1.04 -15.13
C LEU A 17 1.40 -0.55 -15.50
N ASN A 18 1.26 0.52 -16.27
CA ASN A 18 -0.05 1.01 -16.70
C ASN A 18 -0.65 0.23 -17.89
N LEU A 19 -1.57 -0.68 -17.59
CA LEU A 19 -2.44 -1.33 -18.57
C LEU A 19 -3.77 -0.59 -18.79
N TYR A 20 -3.94 0.54 -18.10
CA TYR A 20 -5.02 1.51 -18.25
C TYR A 20 -4.49 2.90 -17.85
N GLY A 21 -5.17 3.97 -18.24
CA GLY A 21 -4.86 5.34 -17.83
C GLY A 21 -4.90 6.35 -18.97
N PRO A 22 -4.64 7.64 -18.68
CA PRO A 22 -4.67 8.70 -19.68
C PRO A 22 -3.41 8.74 -20.54
N GLU A 23 -2.34 8.08 -20.10
CA GLU A 23 -0.99 8.17 -20.68
C GLU A 23 -0.40 6.77 -20.83
N ARG A 24 0.34 6.56 -21.91
CA ARG A 24 1.08 5.32 -22.16
C ARG A 24 2.40 5.31 -21.40
N GLU A 25 2.92 4.10 -21.22
CA GLU A 25 4.30 3.94 -20.79
C GLU A 25 5.28 4.59 -21.77
N THR A 26 6.30 5.24 -21.19
CA THR A 26 7.36 5.87 -21.96
C THR A 26 8.27 4.81 -22.60
N PRO A 27 8.93 5.11 -23.72
CA PRO A 27 9.91 4.19 -24.31
C PRO A 27 11.03 3.79 -23.33
N GLN A 28 11.43 4.69 -22.43
CA GLN A 28 12.43 4.41 -21.41
C GLN A 28 11.91 3.37 -20.40
N ALA A 29 10.70 3.57 -19.84
CA ALA A 29 10.10 2.64 -18.89
C ALA A 29 9.94 1.24 -19.49
N LEU A 30 9.52 1.15 -20.76
CA LEU A 30 9.40 -0.13 -21.47
C LEU A 30 10.75 -0.82 -21.71
N ALA A 31 11.80 -0.06 -22.00
CA ALA A 31 13.15 -0.61 -22.14
C ALA A 31 13.68 -1.16 -20.80
N GLU A 32 13.42 -0.45 -19.69
CA GLU A 32 13.76 -0.90 -18.34
C GLU A 32 12.97 -2.17 -17.94
N LEU A 33 11.67 -2.21 -18.28
CA LEU A 33 10.80 -3.38 -18.08
C LEU A 33 11.35 -4.62 -18.82
N GLU A 34 11.64 -4.51 -20.11
CA GLU A 34 12.20 -5.60 -20.91
C GLU A 34 13.58 -6.04 -20.41
N ALA A 35 14.44 -5.08 -20.03
CA ALA A 35 15.76 -5.37 -19.49
C ALA A 35 15.65 -6.16 -18.16
N HIS A 36 14.75 -5.77 -17.26
CA HIS A 36 14.52 -6.49 -16.01
C HIS A 36 13.99 -7.89 -16.24
N ALA A 37 12.96 -8.01 -17.07
CA ALA A 37 12.33 -9.27 -17.40
C ALA A 37 13.31 -10.26 -18.06
N ARG A 38 14.25 -9.75 -18.88
CA ARG A 38 15.37 -10.53 -19.43
C ARG A 38 16.37 -10.95 -18.35
N ALA A 39 16.74 -10.04 -17.46
CA ALA A 39 17.73 -10.30 -16.42
C ALA A 39 17.28 -11.40 -15.44
N VAL A 40 15.99 -11.48 -15.13
CA VAL A 40 15.42 -12.54 -14.29
C VAL A 40 15.05 -13.80 -15.06
N GLY A 41 15.13 -13.79 -16.39
CA GLY A 41 14.81 -14.94 -17.24
C GLY A 41 13.33 -15.33 -17.20
N SER A 42 12.43 -14.37 -17.00
CA SER A 42 11.00 -14.66 -16.87
C SER A 42 10.41 -15.22 -18.16
N ALA A 43 9.53 -16.22 -18.04
CA ALA A 43 8.86 -16.83 -19.18
C ALA A 43 7.75 -15.92 -19.77
N TRP A 44 7.10 -15.12 -18.92
CA TRP A 44 6.14 -14.08 -19.28
C TRP A 44 6.24 -12.91 -18.29
N VAL A 45 5.60 -11.79 -18.57
CA VAL A 45 5.44 -10.68 -17.62
C VAL A 45 3.96 -10.59 -17.29
N GLY A 46 3.56 -10.71 -16.03
CA GLY A 46 2.16 -10.56 -15.59
C GLY A 46 1.92 -9.19 -14.96
N ASN A 47 0.75 -8.59 -15.16
CA ASN A 47 0.34 -7.42 -14.37
C ASN A 47 -1.18 -7.26 -14.36
N ASP A 48 -1.71 -6.72 -13.26
CA ASP A 48 -3.10 -6.27 -13.16
C ASP A 48 -3.46 -5.28 -14.25
N VAL A 49 -4.64 -5.47 -14.83
CA VAL A 49 -5.22 -4.46 -15.72
C VAL A 49 -5.69 -3.27 -14.89
N GLY A 50 -4.85 -2.25 -14.80
CA GLY A 50 -5.12 -1.06 -14.01
C GLY A 50 -4.22 0.12 -14.36
N TRP A 51 -4.56 1.27 -13.79
CA TRP A 51 -3.76 2.48 -13.86
C TRP A 51 -3.03 2.69 -12.54
N TRP A 52 -1.71 2.48 -12.53
CA TRP A 52 -0.86 2.39 -11.33
C TRP A 52 -0.15 3.71 -10.98
N HIS A 53 0.17 4.52 -11.99
CA HIS A 53 0.88 5.79 -11.81
C HIS A 53 0.53 6.83 -12.85
N ALA A 54 0.76 8.11 -12.54
CA ALA A 54 0.77 9.16 -13.55
C ALA A 54 2.12 9.90 -13.54
N GLY A 55 2.69 10.16 -14.71
CA GLY A 55 4.03 10.75 -14.82
C GLY A 55 5.13 9.97 -14.07
N GLY A 56 5.00 8.64 -13.97
CA GLY A 56 5.90 7.78 -13.19
C GLY A 56 5.73 7.83 -11.66
N GLN A 57 4.81 8.66 -11.14
CA GLN A 57 4.51 8.73 -9.71
C GLN A 57 3.42 7.71 -9.33
N PRO A 58 3.75 6.64 -8.57
CA PRO A 58 2.76 5.65 -8.16
C PRO A 58 1.72 6.27 -7.22
N PHE A 59 0.50 5.74 -7.30
CA PHE A 59 -0.56 6.09 -6.35
C PHE A 59 -0.22 5.60 -4.93
N PRO A 60 -0.69 6.29 -3.88
CA PRO A 60 -0.50 5.88 -2.49
C PRO A 60 -0.77 4.40 -2.26
N GLY A 61 0.18 3.72 -1.60
CA GLY A 61 0.16 2.28 -1.36
C GLY A 61 0.25 1.38 -2.59
N TYR A 62 0.65 1.91 -3.75
CA TYR A 62 0.58 1.20 -5.03
C TYR A 62 -0.85 0.72 -5.37
N LEU A 63 -1.87 1.48 -4.92
CA LEU A 63 -3.27 1.16 -5.22
C LEU A 63 -3.68 1.73 -6.58
N TYR A 64 -3.67 0.90 -7.62
CA TYR A 64 -4.11 1.28 -8.96
C TYR A 64 -5.60 1.68 -9.02
N ILE A 65 -5.98 2.41 -10.06
CA ILE A 65 -7.39 2.67 -10.43
C ILE A 65 -7.81 1.59 -11.44
N PRO A 66 -8.83 0.76 -11.16
CA PRO A 66 -9.32 -0.22 -12.13
C PRO A 66 -10.01 0.49 -13.31
N PRO A 67 -9.94 -0.06 -14.53
CA PRO A 67 -10.67 0.48 -15.67
C PRO A 67 -12.18 0.42 -15.43
N PRO A 68 -12.96 1.30 -16.07
CA PRO A 68 -14.39 1.09 -16.14
C PRO A 68 -14.66 -0.15 -17.01
N LEU A 69 -15.52 -1.04 -16.53
CA LEU A 69 -15.96 -2.26 -17.20
C LEU A 69 -17.01 -1.92 -18.28
N THR A 70 -16.59 -1.08 -19.24
CA THR A 70 -17.38 -0.63 -20.39
C THR A 70 -16.62 -0.90 -21.69
N PRO A 71 -17.27 -0.83 -22.86
CA PRO A 71 -16.59 -0.94 -24.15
C PRO A 71 -15.44 0.06 -24.32
N GLU A 72 -15.58 1.29 -23.86
CA GLU A 72 -14.54 2.33 -23.94
C GLU A 72 -13.34 2.00 -23.05
N GLY A 73 -13.59 1.54 -21.81
CA GLY A 73 -12.53 1.08 -20.91
C GLY A 73 -11.79 -0.13 -21.49
N LEU A 74 -12.51 -1.03 -22.16
CA LEU A 74 -11.92 -2.18 -22.85
C LEU A 74 -11.01 -1.74 -24.00
N GLU A 75 -11.44 -0.76 -24.80
CA GLU A 75 -10.63 -0.22 -25.90
C GLU A 75 -9.35 0.45 -25.40
N ASP A 76 -9.42 1.18 -24.30
CA ASP A 76 -8.22 1.78 -23.67
C ASP A 76 -7.26 0.69 -23.21
N CYS A 77 -7.76 -0.35 -22.52
CA CYS A 77 -6.92 -1.44 -22.03
C CYS A 77 -6.29 -2.25 -23.17
N VAL A 78 -7.02 -2.46 -24.29
CA VAL A 78 -6.46 -3.08 -25.50
C VAL A 78 -5.30 -2.24 -26.02
N ALA A 79 -5.47 -0.92 -26.16
CA ALA A 79 -4.42 -0.05 -26.66
C ALA A 79 -3.16 -0.06 -25.79
N HIS A 80 -3.33 -0.07 -24.47
CA HIS A 80 -2.23 -0.14 -23.51
C HIS A 80 -1.52 -1.50 -23.52
N ALA A 81 -2.27 -2.59 -23.43
CA ALA A 81 -1.71 -3.94 -23.42
C ALA A 81 -0.89 -4.23 -24.69
N LEU A 82 -1.39 -3.80 -25.85
CA LEU A 82 -0.69 -3.96 -27.13
C LEU A 82 0.55 -3.06 -27.24
N HIS A 83 0.50 -1.84 -26.70
CA HIS A 83 1.66 -0.95 -26.62
C HIS A 83 2.78 -1.56 -25.76
N VAL A 84 2.44 -2.14 -24.61
CA VAL A 84 3.42 -2.80 -23.74
C VAL A 84 3.96 -4.08 -24.39
N GLN A 85 3.08 -4.93 -24.93
CA GLN A 85 3.51 -6.17 -25.61
C GLN A 85 4.49 -5.89 -26.74
N ALA A 86 4.29 -4.83 -27.53
CA ALA A 86 5.18 -4.47 -28.64
C ALA A 86 6.64 -4.21 -28.20
N ALA A 87 6.87 -3.86 -26.93
CA ALA A 87 8.20 -3.65 -26.38
C ALA A 87 8.80 -4.88 -25.67
N LEU A 88 7.99 -5.89 -25.38
CA LEU A 88 8.41 -7.11 -24.69
C LEU A 88 8.76 -8.22 -25.68
N ASN A 89 9.91 -8.86 -25.49
CA ASN A 89 10.30 -10.05 -26.28
C ASN A 89 9.68 -11.36 -25.75
N ARG A 90 8.76 -11.24 -24.79
CA ARG A 90 8.05 -12.34 -24.15
C ARG A 90 6.58 -11.94 -23.98
N PRO A 91 5.69 -12.90 -23.74
CA PRO A 91 4.27 -12.62 -23.58
C PRO A 91 4.01 -11.74 -22.36
N LEU A 92 3.12 -10.77 -22.54
CA LEU A 92 2.42 -10.09 -21.46
C LEU A 92 1.19 -10.91 -21.07
N ALA A 93 1.06 -11.29 -19.80
CA ALA A 93 -0.12 -11.92 -19.23
C ALA A 93 -0.98 -10.86 -18.54
N LEU A 94 -2.28 -10.90 -18.80
CA LEU A 94 -3.23 -9.89 -18.34
C LEU A 94 -4.01 -10.43 -17.15
N GLU A 95 -3.88 -9.76 -16.01
CA GLU A 95 -4.56 -10.12 -14.77
C GLU A 95 -5.84 -9.30 -14.55
N ASN A 96 -6.89 -9.95 -14.04
CA ASN A 96 -8.15 -9.28 -13.71
C ASN A 96 -7.99 -8.32 -12.52
N PRO A 97 -8.55 -7.10 -12.61
CA PRO A 97 -8.41 -6.13 -11.53
C PRO A 97 -9.20 -6.49 -10.28
N ALA A 98 -8.71 -6.05 -9.12
CA ALA A 98 -9.50 -5.87 -7.91
C ALA A 98 -10.58 -4.80 -8.11
N VAL A 99 -11.81 -5.07 -7.68
CA VAL A 99 -12.94 -4.16 -7.86
C VAL A 99 -13.70 -3.96 -6.55
N PHE A 100 -13.56 -2.76 -5.99
CA PHE A 100 -14.40 -2.28 -4.88
C PHE A 100 -15.70 -1.64 -5.38
N ALA A 101 -15.60 -0.78 -6.39
CA ALA A 101 -16.70 -0.02 -6.94
C ALA A 101 -16.99 -0.49 -8.36
N ARG A 102 -18.22 -0.96 -8.60
CA ARG A 102 -18.64 -1.33 -9.96
C ARG A 102 -18.81 -0.07 -10.80
N ARG A 103 -18.11 -0.01 -11.93
CA ARG A 103 -18.13 1.11 -12.87
C ARG A 103 -18.30 0.54 -14.27
N GLY A 104 -19.52 0.59 -14.80
CA GLY A 104 -19.88 -0.10 -16.03
C GLY A 104 -20.64 -1.40 -15.83
N ASP A 105 -21.18 -1.93 -16.92
CA ASP A 105 -22.16 -3.02 -16.90
C ASP A 105 -21.57 -4.38 -17.25
N MET A 106 -20.34 -4.44 -17.76
CA MET A 106 -19.69 -5.72 -18.07
C MET A 106 -19.32 -6.47 -16.79
N HIS A 107 -19.42 -7.80 -16.84
CA HIS A 107 -18.78 -8.65 -15.85
C HIS A 107 -17.25 -8.54 -15.99
N VAL A 108 -16.49 -8.63 -14.90
CA VAL A 108 -15.02 -8.55 -14.97
C VAL A 108 -14.43 -9.64 -15.86
N LEU A 109 -14.99 -10.85 -15.81
CA LEU A 109 -14.59 -11.96 -16.69
C LEU A 109 -14.96 -11.70 -18.16
N ASP A 110 -16.12 -11.09 -18.45
CA ASP A 110 -16.47 -10.71 -19.84
C ASP A 110 -15.52 -9.64 -20.38
N PHE A 111 -15.12 -8.69 -19.53
CA PHE A 111 -14.13 -7.67 -19.86
C PHE A 111 -12.78 -8.31 -20.20
N MET A 112 -12.29 -9.22 -19.35
CA MET A 112 -11.03 -9.93 -19.57
C MET A 112 -11.08 -10.87 -20.78
N ALA A 113 -12.20 -11.54 -21.02
CA ALA A 113 -12.42 -12.35 -22.22
C ALA A 113 -12.40 -11.48 -23.49
N GLY A 114 -13.04 -10.30 -23.45
CA GLY A 114 -12.98 -9.32 -24.54
C GLY A 114 -11.57 -8.80 -24.79
N LEU A 115 -10.80 -8.57 -23.72
CA LEU A 115 -9.41 -8.12 -23.80
C LEU A 115 -8.52 -9.20 -24.42
N HIS A 116 -8.66 -10.46 -23.99
CA HIS A 116 -8.00 -11.60 -24.63
C HIS A 116 -8.41 -11.73 -26.11
N ALA A 117 -9.70 -11.67 -26.44
CA ALA A 117 -10.17 -11.85 -27.80
C ALA A 117 -9.59 -10.80 -28.78
N ARG A 118 -9.42 -9.55 -28.32
CA ARG A 118 -8.88 -8.45 -29.14
C ARG A 118 -7.36 -8.42 -29.20
N THR A 119 -6.66 -8.94 -28.19
CA THR A 119 -5.19 -8.86 -28.10
C THR A 119 -4.49 -10.18 -28.41
N GLY A 120 -5.15 -11.31 -28.17
CA GLY A 120 -4.57 -12.65 -28.18
C GLY A 120 -3.57 -12.91 -27.04
N LEU A 121 -3.47 -12.03 -26.06
CA LEU A 121 -2.54 -12.16 -24.93
C LEU A 121 -3.04 -13.18 -23.91
N PRO A 122 -2.14 -13.96 -23.28
CA PRO A 122 -2.53 -14.93 -22.26
C PRO A 122 -3.15 -14.24 -21.04
N LEU A 123 -3.96 -14.99 -20.31
CA LEU A 123 -4.65 -14.51 -19.12
C LEU A 123 -3.95 -15.01 -17.85
N LEU A 124 -4.03 -14.18 -16.81
CA LEU A 124 -3.73 -14.51 -15.43
C LEU A 124 -5.02 -14.25 -14.64
N VAL A 125 -5.35 -15.11 -13.69
CA VAL A 125 -6.49 -14.85 -12.81
C VAL A 125 -6.04 -14.81 -11.36
N ASP A 126 -6.20 -13.64 -10.73
CA ASP A 126 -6.15 -13.55 -9.28
C ASP A 126 -7.53 -13.85 -8.69
N VAL A 127 -7.54 -14.86 -7.81
CA VAL A 127 -8.75 -15.40 -7.21
C VAL A 127 -9.34 -14.42 -6.18
N GLY A 128 -8.50 -13.66 -5.48
CA GLY A 128 -8.90 -12.60 -4.54
C GLY A 128 -9.54 -11.41 -5.25
N HIS A 129 -8.97 -10.98 -6.37
CA HIS A 129 -9.51 -9.95 -7.25
C HIS A 129 -10.86 -10.38 -7.82
N LEU A 130 -11.01 -11.63 -8.27
CA LEU A 130 -12.29 -12.14 -8.71
C LEU A 130 -13.31 -12.18 -7.55
N LEU A 131 -12.90 -12.63 -6.36
CA LEU A 131 -13.75 -12.59 -5.16
C LEU A 131 -14.18 -11.15 -4.84
N SER A 132 -13.28 -10.17 -4.97
CA SER A 132 -13.60 -8.75 -4.75
C SER A 132 -14.70 -8.25 -5.67
N TYR A 133 -14.66 -8.65 -6.95
CA TYR A 133 -15.71 -8.35 -7.90
C TYR A 133 -17.02 -9.04 -7.53
N GLN A 134 -17.02 -10.34 -7.19
CA GLN A 134 -18.26 -11.04 -6.85
C GLN A 134 -18.93 -10.48 -5.60
N LEU A 135 -18.14 -10.20 -4.55
CA LEU A 135 -18.65 -9.64 -3.31
C LEU A 135 -19.14 -8.21 -3.50
N SER A 136 -18.38 -7.39 -4.23
CA SER A 136 -18.86 -6.06 -4.58
C SER A 136 -20.10 -6.19 -5.44
N ALA A 137 -20.16 -6.95 -6.53
CA ALA A 137 -21.38 -7.06 -7.34
C ALA A 137 -22.58 -7.76 -6.65
N GLY A 138 -22.38 -8.38 -5.48
CA GLY A 138 -23.43 -9.15 -4.78
C GLY A 138 -23.78 -10.44 -5.50
N LEU A 139 -22.83 -11.01 -6.25
CA LEU A 139 -23.01 -12.17 -7.11
C LEU A 139 -22.55 -13.47 -6.41
N PRO A 140 -23.05 -14.64 -6.87
CA PRO A 140 -22.45 -15.94 -6.56
C PRO A 140 -20.97 -15.99 -6.95
N LEU A 141 -20.17 -16.82 -6.27
CA LEU A 141 -18.72 -16.89 -6.49
C LEU A 141 -18.37 -17.33 -7.93
N GLU A 142 -19.20 -18.20 -8.50
CA GLU A 142 -19.03 -18.80 -9.82
C GLU A 142 -19.72 -18.01 -10.95
N ALA A 143 -20.32 -16.85 -10.64
CA ALA A 143 -21.00 -16.05 -11.66
C ALA A 143 -20.04 -15.61 -12.78
N GLY A 144 -20.50 -15.72 -14.03
CA GLY A 144 -19.72 -15.35 -15.23
C GLY A 144 -18.68 -16.38 -15.68
N TRP A 145 -18.52 -17.52 -14.99
CA TRP A 145 -17.46 -18.48 -15.32
C TRP A 145 -17.70 -19.24 -16.63
N ASP A 146 -18.95 -19.52 -16.99
CA ASP A 146 -19.25 -20.41 -18.13
C ASP A 146 -18.96 -19.80 -19.51
N GLY A 147 -18.75 -18.48 -19.60
CA GLY A 147 -18.37 -17.76 -20.82
C GLY A 147 -16.89 -17.36 -20.89
N PHE A 148 -16.12 -17.60 -19.82
CA PHE A 148 -14.74 -17.14 -19.73
C PHE A 148 -13.75 -18.22 -20.25
N PRO A 149 -12.78 -17.85 -21.09
CA PRO A 149 -11.85 -18.81 -21.71
C PRO A 149 -10.75 -19.23 -20.72
N PHE A 150 -11.10 -19.99 -19.68
CA PHE A 150 -10.17 -20.47 -18.66
C PHE A 150 -8.99 -21.26 -19.24
N GLU A 151 -9.17 -21.91 -20.39
CA GLU A 151 -8.10 -22.59 -21.11
C GLU A 151 -6.98 -21.66 -21.59
N GLN A 152 -7.17 -20.34 -21.56
CA GLN A 152 -6.17 -19.32 -21.89
C GLN A 152 -5.44 -18.78 -20.64
N VAL A 153 -5.86 -19.20 -19.44
CA VAL A 153 -5.24 -18.82 -18.18
C VAL A 153 -3.95 -19.61 -17.98
N ILE A 154 -2.82 -18.91 -17.89
CA ILE A 154 -1.49 -19.50 -17.75
C ILE A 154 -0.97 -19.44 -16.33
N GLU A 155 -1.53 -18.56 -15.50
CA GLU A 155 -1.14 -18.35 -14.12
C GLU A 155 -2.36 -18.01 -13.26
N LEU A 156 -2.38 -18.54 -12.04
CA LEU A 156 -3.36 -18.18 -11.02
C LEU A 156 -2.63 -17.55 -9.84
N HIS A 157 -3.17 -16.45 -9.33
CA HIS A 157 -2.68 -15.80 -8.11
C HIS A 157 -3.63 -16.04 -6.94
N LEU A 158 -3.04 -16.04 -5.75
CA LEU A 158 -3.75 -16.25 -4.51
C LEU A 158 -3.04 -15.49 -3.39
N ALA A 159 -3.76 -14.54 -2.82
CA ALA A 159 -3.30 -13.75 -1.69
C ALA A 159 -4.23 -13.88 -0.46
N GLY A 160 -3.74 -13.33 0.65
CA GLY A 160 -4.54 -13.06 1.83
C GLY A 160 -5.53 -11.93 1.64
N GLY A 161 -6.57 -11.86 2.48
CA GLY A 161 -7.40 -10.66 2.52
C GLY A 161 -8.55 -10.70 3.52
N VAL A 162 -9.21 -9.54 3.65
CA VAL A 162 -10.26 -9.29 4.63
C VAL A 162 -11.59 -9.02 3.95
N VAL A 163 -12.64 -9.74 4.33
CA VAL A 163 -14.00 -9.39 3.95
C VAL A 163 -14.55 -8.38 4.94
N THR A 164 -14.80 -7.17 4.46
CA THR A 164 -15.46 -6.10 5.19
C THR A 164 -16.94 -6.02 4.80
N ARG A 165 -17.74 -5.38 5.65
CA ARG A 165 -19.16 -5.13 5.38
C ARG A 165 -19.46 -3.64 5.42
N ARG A 166 -20.27 -3.20 4.47
CA ARG A 166 -20.91 -1.88 4.49
C ARG A 166 -22.38 -2.13 4.20
N GLY A 167 -23.26 -1.63 5.07
CA GLY A 167 -24.68 -1.96 4.98
C GLY A 167 -24.90 -3.47 4.85
N ASN A 168 -25.58 -3.88 3.77
CA ASN A 168 -25.85 -5.28 3.46
C ASN A 168 -24.83 -5.90 2.48
N ARG A 169 -23.84 -5.12 2.04
CA ARG A 169 -22.88 -5.49 1.00
C ARG A 169 -21.53 -5.88 1.59
N ARG A 170 -20.83 -6.80 0.92
CA ARG A 170 -19.52 -7.29 1.31
C ARG A 170 -18.46 -6.74 0.35
N PHE A 171 -17.29 -6.44 0.87
CA PHE A 171 -16.15 -5.99 0.07
C PHE A 171 -14.92 -6.78 0.49
N TYR A 172 -14.19 -7.31 -0.48
CA TYR A 172 -12.90 -7.95 -0.22
C TYR A 172 -11.81 -6.90 -0.31
N VAL A 173 -11.05 -6.73 0.77
CA VAL A 173 -9.81 -5.98 0.80
C VAL A 173 -8.69 -6.99 0.57
N ASP A 174 -8.00 -6.82 -0.54
CA ASP A 174 -6.82 -7.59 -0.84
C ASP A 174 -5.66 -7.11 0.05
N ASP A 175 -5.21 -7.98 0.94
CA ASP A 175 -4.21 -7.68 1.96
C ASP A 175 -3.34 -8.92 2.14
N HIS A 176 -2.21 -8.92 1.43
CA HIS A 176 -1.27 -10.03 1.36
C HIS A 176 -0.66 -10.40 2.71
N THR A 177 -0.82 -9.56 3.74
CA THR A 177 -0.35 -9.86 5.10
C THR A 177 -1.31 -10.74 5.89
N GLN A 178 -2.51 -10.98 5.36
CA GLN A 178 -3.56 -11.76 6.01
C GLN A 178 -3.50 -13.24 5.62
N PRO A 179 -4.05 -14.13 6.46
CA PRO A 179 -4.24 -15.52 6.05
C PRO A 179 -5.13 -15.62 4.79
N VAL A 180 -4.75 -16.52 3.88
CA VAL A 180 -5.59 -16.90 2.74
C VAL A 180 -6.91 -17.51 3.25
N ARG A 181 -8.04 -17.01 2.75
CA ARG A 181 -9.37 -17.44 3.16
C ARG A 181 -9.74 -18.81 2.57
N ASP A 182 -10.51 -19.60 3.31
CA ASP A 182 -10.99 -20.91 2.84
C ASP A 182 -11.87 -20.80 1.58
N GLU A 183 -12.62 -19.71 1.43
CA GLU A 183 -13.43 -19.42 0.23
C GLU A 183 -12.55 -19.33 -1.03
N LEU A 184 -11.36 -18.73 -0.93
CA LEU A 184 -10.43 -18.61 -2.06
C LEU A 184 -9.83 -19.95 -2.44
N PHE A 185 -9.57 -20.81 -1.45
CA PHE A 185 -9.12 -22.17 -1.69
C PHE A 185 -10.18 -23.01 -2.42
N ALA A 186 -11.47 -22.88 -2.05
CA ALA A 186 -12.56 -23.55 -2.74
C ALA A 186 -12.75 -23.05 -4.19
N MET A 187 -12.63 -21.74 -4.41
CA MET A 187 -12.64 -21.17 -5.75
C MET A 187 -11.46 -21.69 -6.58
N LEU A 188 -10.25 -21.68 -6.01
CA LEU A 188 -9.04 -22.18 -6.66
C LEU A 188 -9.20 -23.65 -7.09
N GLU A 189 -9.71 -24.52 -6.20
CA GLU A 189 -9.95 -25.93 -6.51
C GLU A 189 -10.83 -26.10 -7.77
N THR A 190 -11.89 -25.30 -7.86
CA THR A 190 -12.80 -25.34 -9.02
C THR A 190 -12.13 -24.79 -10.29
N LEU A 191 -11.36 -23.70 -10.17
CA LEU A 191 -10.65 -23.07 -11.29
C LEU A 191 -9.56 -23.97 -11.88
N LEU A 192 -8.82 -24.69 -11.03
CA LEU A 192 -7.72 -25.57 -11.45
C LEU A 192 -8.14 -26.59 -12.52
N SER A 193 -9.38 -27.09 -12.44
CA SER A 193 -9.92 -28.04 -13.41
C SER A 193 -10.23 -27.43 -14.78
N ARG A 194 -10.45 -26.10 -14.84
CA ARG A 194 -10.81 -25.36 -16.06
C ARG A 194 -9.56 -24.80 -16.77
N CYS A 195 -8.50 -24.48 -16.03
CA CYS A 195 -7.30 -23.86 -16.58
C CYS A 195 -6.32 -24.88 -17.20
N THR A 196 -6.63 -25.40 -18.38
CA THR A 196 -5.79 -26.42 -19.06
C THR A 196 -4.42 -25.92 -19.52
N SER A 197 -4.27 -24.61 -19.76
CA SER A 197 -2.97 -23.98 -20.09
C SER A 197 -2.18 -23.51 -18.87
N LEU A 198 -2.65 -23.75 -17.66
CA LEU A 198 -2.01 -23.30 -16.43
C LEU A 198 -0.55 -23.79 -16.35
N ARG A 199 0.37 -22.93 -15.93
CA ARG A 199 1.79 -23.24 -15.72
C ARG A 199 2.31 -22.79 -14.36
N ALA A 200 1.65 -21.85 -13.72
CA ALA A 200 1.99 -21.41 -12.36
C ALA A 200 0.75 -21.20 -11.49
N VAL A 201 0.92 -21.44 -10.19
CA VAL A 201 0.03 -20.93 -9.14
C VAL A 201 0.93 -20.20 -8.16
N THR A 202 0.74 -18.90 -8.06
CA THR A 202 1.59 -18.01 -7.28
C THR A 202 0.84 -17.65 -5.99
N PHE A 203 1.49 -17.88 -4.86
CA PHE A 203 1.02 -17.42 -3.57
C PHE A 203 1.70 -16.09 -3.25
N GLU A 204 0.91 -15.04 -3.11
CA GLU A 204 1.39 -13.70 -2.80
C GLU A 204 1.38 -13.50 -1.28
N GLY A 205 2.48 -13.93 -0.66
CA GLY A 205 2.66 -13.92 0.80
C GLY A 205 3.42 -12.72 1.33
N ASP A 206 3.28 -11.54 0.73
CA ASP A 206 4.00 -10.33 1.17
C ASP A 206 3.73 -10.05 2.66
N GLY A 207 4.80 -10.01 3.44
CA GLY A 207 4.71 -9.80 4.89
C GLY A 207 4.40 -11.05 5.72
N HIS A 208 4.17 -12.22 5.11
CA HIS A 208 4.05 -13.47 5.85
C HIS A 208 5.40 -13.89 6.46
N PRO A 209 5.43 -14.28 7.75
CA PRO A 209 6.58 -14.99 8.31
C PRO A 209 6.87 -16.27 7.51
N PRO A 210 8.15 -16.68 7.34
CA PRO A 210 8.52 -17.85 6.54
C PRO A 210 7.76 -19.14 6.92
N GLU A 211 7.56 -19.39 8.22
CA GLU A 211 6.84 -20.54 8.74
C GLU A 211 5.34 -20.52 8.39
N VAL A 212 4.74 -19.32 8.25
CA VAL A 212 3.34 -19.17 7.84
C VAL A 212 3.23 -19.37 6.33
N ALA A 213 4.13 -18.77 5.55
CA ALA A 213 4.19 -18.95 4.10
C ALA A 213 4.39 -20.42 3.72
N GLU A 214 5.28 -21.14 4.42
CA GLU A 214 5.52 -22.56 4.20
C GLU A 214 4.24 -23.39 4.38
N ARG A 215 3.43 -23.09 5.41
CA ARG A 215 2.16 -23.80 5.65
C ARG A 215 1.15 -23.57 4.53
N THR A 216 1.06 -22.35 4.00
CA THR A 216 0.20 -22.05 2.86
C THR A 216 0.66 -22.80 1.61
N LEU A 217 1.95 -22.78 1.31
CA LEU A 217 2.52 -23.51 0.17
C LEU A 217 2.31 -25.04 0.29
N GLN A 218 2.47 -25.61 1.49
CA GLN A 218 2.16 -27.02 1.77
C GLN A 218 0.67 -27.35 1.53
N ARG A 219 -0.25 -26.43 1.86
CA ARG A 219 -1.68 -26.59 1.59
C ARG A 219 -1.95 -26.58 0.09
N LEU A 220 -1.44 -25.56 -0.60
CA LEU A 220 -1.57 -25.40 -2.06
C LEU A 220 -1.03 -26.61 -2.82
N ARG A 221 0.11 -27.15 -2.40
CA ARG A 221 0.76 -28.27 -3.07
C ARG A 221 -0.13 -29.50 -3.21
N LYS A 222 -1.13 -29.67 -2.35
CA LYS A 222 -2.09 -30.79 -2.42
C LYS A 222 -3.00 -30.74 -3.66
N TRP A 223 -3.24 -29.55 -4.21
CA TRP A 223 -4.10 -29.38 -5.38
C TRP A 223 -3.33 -29.23 -6.69
N ILE A 224 -2.01 -29.08 -6.64
CA ILE A 224 -1.17 -28.94 -7.83
C ILE A 224 -0.63 -30.30 -8.25
N PRO A 225 -1.01 -30.84 -9.43
CA PRO A 225 -0.48 -32.10 -9.92
C PRO A 225 1.05 -32.12 -9.97
N ALA A 226 1.65 -33.26 -9.61
CA ALA A 226 3.10 -33.44 -9.68
C ALA A 226 3.61 -33.76 -11.09
N ASP A 227 2.72 -34.22 -11.98
CA ASP A 227 3.10 -34.66 -13.30
C ASP A 227 3.59 -33.51 -14.19
N PRO A 228 4.64 -33.75 -15.00
CA PRO A 228 5.13 -32.75 -15.93
C PRO A 228 4.06 -32.39 -16.95
N ARG A 229 3.88 -31.09 -17.18
CA ARG A 229 2.96 -30.58 -18.21
C ARG A 229 3.71 -30.40 -19.53
N PRO A 230 3.03 -30.57 -20.69
CA PRO A 230 3.60 -30.21 -21.98
C PRO A 230 4.11 -28.75 -21.98
N PRO A 231 5.23 -28.45 -22.67
CA PRO A 231 5.71 -27.07 -22.78
C PRO A 231 4.62 -26.15 -23.32
N LEU A 232 4.38 -25.02 -22.64
CA LEU A 232 3.48 -23.99 -23.17
C LEU A 232 4.23 -23.19 -24.22
N ARG A 233 3.68 -23.10 -25.43
CA ARG A 233 4.24 -22.22 -26.47
C ARG A 233 3.46 -20.92 -26.45
N LEU A 234 4.04 -19.92 -25.81
CA LEU A 234 3.55 -18.55 -25.88
C LEU A 234 4.46 -17.78 -26.84
N THR A 235 3.97 -17.54 -28.06
CA THR A 235 4.70 -16.76 -29.05
C THR A 235 4.27 -15.30 -28.91
N PRO A 236 5.20 -14.36 -28.65
CA PRO A 236 4.90 -12.93 -28.77
C PRO A 236 4.32 -12.67 -30.15
N ARG A 237 3.10 -12.13 -30.21
CA ARG A 237 2.48 -11.78 -31.48
C ARG A 237 3.05 -10.45 -31.95
N GLU A 238 3.27 -10.33 -33.25
CA GLU A 238 3.46 -9.02 -33.86
C GLU A 238 2.13 -8.27 -33.77
N VAL A 239 2.13 -7.09 -33.15
CA VAL A 239 0.90 -6.39 -32.82
C VAL A 239 0.86 -5.01 -33.47
N GLN A 240 -0.29 -4.68 -34.06
CA GLN A 240 -0.63 -3.30 -34.40
C GLN A 240 -1.07 -2.58 -33.13
N VAL A 241 -0.39 -1.48 -32.80
CA VAL A 241 -0.75 -0.64 -31.66
C VAL A 241 -1.78 0.39 -32.12
N PRO A 242 -3.06 0.29 -31.71
CA PRO A 242 -4.06 1.31 -32.06
C PRO A 242 -3.69 2.65 -31.41
N PRO A 243 -4.21 3.82 -31.85
CA PRO A 243 -4.03 5.07 -31.12
C PRO A 243 -4.70 4.99 -29.72
N PRO A 244 -4.23 5.74 -28.71
CA PRO A 244 -4.87 5.76 -27.40
C PRO A 244 -6.28 6.36 -27.53
N PRO A 245 -7.33 5.66 -27.09
CA PRO A 245 -8.66 6.25 -27.02
C PRO A 245 -8.72 7.22 -25.83
N ASN A 246 -9.70 8.12 -25.85
CA ASN A 246 -9.91 9.15 -24.82
C ASN A 246 -11.30 9.03 -24.16
N GLY A 247 -11.95 7.86 -24.26
CA GLY A 247 -13.35 7.68 -23.91
C GLY A 247 -13.63 7.35 -22.44
N SER A 248 -12.69 6.72 -21.72
CA SER A 248 -12.96 6.15 -20.38
C SER A 248 -12.79 7.12 -19.20
N ARG A 249 -12.30 8.35 -19.45
CA ARG A 249 -12.14 9.43 -18.46
C ARG A 249 -11.37 9.01 -17.17
N PRO A 250 -10.12 8.51 -17.24
CA PRO A 250 -9.39 7.96 -16.09
C PRO A 250 -9.26 8.89 -14.89
N TRP A 251 -9.06 10.20 -15.13
CA TRP A 251 -8.92 11.18 -14.05
C TRP A 251 -10.19 11.34 -13.21
N GLU A 252 -11.35 11.14 -13.81
CA GLU A 252 -12.63 11.20 -13.08
C GLU A 252 -12.80 9.98 -12.18
N LEU A 253 -12.35 8.81 -12.66
CA LEU A 253 -12.30 7.60 -11.87
C LEU A 253 -11.34 7.70 -10.68
N PHE A 254 -10.21 8.39 -10.89
CA PHE A 254 -9.26 8.74 -9.83
C PHE A 254 -9.89 9.68 -8.80
N GLU A 255 -10.52 10.76 -9.24
CA GLU A 255 -11.17 11.73 -8.36
C GLU A 255 -12.30 11.10 -7.55
N LEU A 256 -13.07 10.19 -8.16
CA LEU A 256 -14.12 9.45 -7.47
C LEU A 256 -13.53 8.50 -6.42
N GLY A 257 -12.46 7.77 -6.76
CA GLY A 257 -11.76 6.86 -5.85
C GLY A 257 -11.17 7.58 -4.64
N TYR A 258 -10.67 8.80 -4.79
CA TYR A 258 -10.13 9.60 -3.67
C TYR A 258 -11.15 10.54 -3.02
N GLY A 259 -12.43 10.45 -3.41
CA GLY A 259 -13.53 11.24 -2.86
C GLY A 259 -13.47 12.74 -3.18
N ALA A 260 -12.69 13.14 -4.20
CA ALA A 260 -12.64 14.52 -4.68
C ALA A 260 -13.92 14.94 -5.43
N ARG A 261 -14.66 13.96 -5.95
CA ARG A 261 -16.00 14.14 -6.53
C ARG A 261 -17.00 13.13 -5.93
N PRO A 262 -18.30 13.47 -5.89
CA PRO A 262 -19.34 12.51 -5.51
C PRO A 262 -19.60 11.50 -6.65
N PRO A 263 -20.19 10.33 -6.34
CA PRO A 263 -20.75 9.43 -7.35
C PRO A 263 -21.98 10.06 -8.01
N GLU A 264 -22.13 9.85 -9.32
CA GLU A 264 -23.24 10.32 -10.15
C GLU A 264 -24.34 9.23 -10.29
N PRO A 265 -25.55 9.58 -10.78
CA PRO A 265 -26.57 8.58 -11.09
C PRO A 265 -26.06 7.51 -12.08
N GLY A 266 -26.16 6.24 -11.70
CA GLY A 266 -25.62 5.11 -12.47
C GLY A 266 -24.28 4.58 -11.93
N ASP A 267 -23.59 5.35 -11.09
CA ASP A 267 -22.44 4.83 -10.34
C ASP A 267 -22.89 3.90 -9.20
N ASP A 268 -21.90 3.24 -8.62
CA ASP A 268 -22.03 2.42 -7.42
C ASP A 268 -21.69 3.24 -6.15
N PRO A 269 -22.65 3.94 -5.51
CA PRO A 269 -22.35 4.85 -4.41
C PRO A 269 -21.82 4.14 -3.17
N GLU A 270 -22.20 2.88 -2.95
CA GLU A 270 -21.73 2.11 -1.80
C GLU A 270 -20.31 1.60 -2.03
N GLY A 271 -20.03 1.05 -3.21
CA GLY A 271 -18.69 0.62 -3.62
C GLY A 271 -17.72 1.79 -3.71
N SER A 272 -18.12 2.94 -4.29
CA SER A 272 -17.29 4.15 -4.34
C SER A 272 -16.92 4.64 -2.94
N ARG A 273 -17.85 4.55 -1.97
CA ARG A 273 -17.54 4.89 -0.58
C ARG A 273 -16.57 3.87 0.04
N ALA A 274 -16.76 2.57 -0.19
CA ALA A 274 -15.85 1.54 0.32
C ALA A 274 -14.43 1.73 -0.25
N GLU A 275 -14.31 1.97 -1.55
CA GLU A 275 -13.04 2.27 -2.22
C GLU A 275 -12.39 3.54 -1.65
N THR A 276 -13.15 4.61 -1.50
CA THR A 276 -12.65 5.86 -0.90
C THR A 276 -12.12 5.63 0.51
N ASP A 277 -12.89 4.93 1.34
CA ASP A 277 -12.51 4.67 2.72
C ASP A 277 -11.19 3.87 2.80
N PHE A 278 -11.03 2.86 1.93
CA PHE A 278 -9.80 2.09 1.82
C PHE A 278 -8.60 2.94 1.38
N ARG A 279 -8.75 3.72 0.31
CA ARG A 279 -7.67 4.60 -0.20
C ARG A 279 -7.27 5.67 0.83
N LEU A 280 -8.25 6.26 1.53
CA LEU A 280 -7.96 7.22 2.60
C LEU A 280 -7.23 6.58 3.77
N ALA A 281 -7.54 5.33 4.12
CA ALA A 281 -6.83 4.59 5.15
C ALA A 281 -5.35 4.37 4.78
N VAL A 282 -5.07 4.00 3.52
CA VAL A 282 -3.70 3.84 3.01
C VAL A 282 -2.94 5.16 3.01
N VAL A 283 -3.55 6.26 2.55
CA VAL A 283 -2.95 7.61 2.63
C VAL A 283 -2.65 7.97 4.08
N ALA A 284 -3.59 7.71 5.00
CA ALA A 284 -3.40 7.98 6.42
C ALA A 284 -2.22 7.20 6.99
N GLU A 285 -2.09 5.90 6.67
CA GLU A 285 -0.99 5.05 7.15
C GLU A 285 0.37 5.54 6.65
N GLN A 286 0.47 5.90 5.36
CA GLN A 286 1.70 6.41 4.77
C GLN A 286 2.11 7.75 5.42
N LEU A 287 1.16 8.68 5.58
CA LEU A 287 1.41 9.97 6.23
C LEU A 287 1.79 9.81 7.71
N ASP A 288 1.20 8.84 8.40
CA ASP A 288 1.51 8.53 9.80
C ASP A 288 2.98 8.14 10.04
N ARG A 289 3.70 7.71 8.99
CA ARG A 289 5.14 7.38 9.06
C ARG A 289 5.99 8.66 9.23
N ALA A 290 5.65 9.71 8.50
CA ALA A 290 6.37 10.98 8.49
C ALA A 290 5.80 12.02 9.47
N PHE A 291 4.48 12.03 9.64
CA PHE A 291 3.73 13.04 10.39
C PHE A 291 2.81 12.43 11.48
N PRO A 292 3.34 11.60 12.41
CA PRO A 292 2.52 10.90 13.40
C PRO A 292 1.68 11.78 14.33
N LEU A 293 1.95 13.09 14.45
CA LEU A 293 1.22 14.08 15.22
C LEU A 293 0.42 14.99 14.30
N THR A 294 1.07 15.63 13.30
CA THR A 294 0.40 16.59 12.42
C THR A 294 -0.74 15.93 11.65
N ARG A 295 -0.56 14.70 11.17
CA ARG A 295 -1.64 13.98 10.48
C ARG A 295 -2.87 13.82 11.37
N LEU A 296 -2.69 13.48 12.66
CA LEU A 296 -3.78 13.37 13.63
C LEU A 296 -4.45 14.71 13.93
N LEU A 297 -3.68 15.80 13.96
CA LEU A 297 -4.18 17.14 14.26
C LEU A 297 -4.90 17.81 13.09
N MET A 298 -4.44 17.57 11.86
CA MET A 298 -4.86 18.34 10.68
C MET A 298 -5.65 17.54 9.63
N ALA A 299 -5.53 16.22 9.69
CA ALA A 299 -6.27 15.28 8.86
C ALA A 299 -6.93 14.19 9.71
N GLY A 300 -7.21 14.46 10.99
CA GLY A 300 -7.67 13.52 12.02
C GLY A 300 -8.73 12.52 11.58
N THR A 301 -9.71 13.02 10.83
CA THR A 301 -10.94 12.34 10.42
C THR A 301 -10.98 12.00 8.93
N ARG A 302 -11.96 11.19 8.54
CA ARG A 302 -12.26 10.86 7.15
C ARG A 302 -12.46 12.11 6.28
N ASP A 303 -13.26 13.07 6.74
CA ASP A 303 -13.57 14.26 5.95
C ASP A 303 -12.36 15.18 5.78
N GLU A 304 -11.47 15.25 6.77
CA GLU A 304 -10.24 16.03 6.67
C GLU A 304 -9.19 15.35 5.78
N LEU A 305 -9.08 14.01 5.81
CA LEU A 305 -8.28 13.25 4.85
C LEU A 305 -8.80 13.44 3.42
N ARG A 306 -10.12 13.36 3.23
CA ARG A 306 -10.75 13.66 1.93
C ARG A 306 -10.45 15.10 1.48
N ALA A 307 -10.46 16.06 2.40
CA ALA A 307 -10.10 17.44 2.07
C ALA A 307 -8.64 17.59 1.61
N PHE A 308 -7.73 16.72 2.09
CA PHE A 308 -6.36 16.64 1.56
C PHE A 308 -6.31 15.95 0.20
N THR A 309 -6.93 14.78 0.02
CA THR A 309 -6.88 14.06 -1.26
C THR A 309 -7.64 14.75 -2.38
N ALA A 310 -8.61 15.61 -2.05
CA ALA A 310 -9.29 16.49 -2.99
C ALA A 310 -8.55 17.81 -3.25
N SER A 311 -7.37 18.01 -2.67
CA SER A 311 -6.66 19.29 -2.76
C SER A 311 -5.78 19.37 -4.02
N PRO A 312 -5.50 20.59 -4.52
CA PRO A 312 -4.54 20.79 -5.61
C PRO A 312 -3.17 20.20 -5.29
N GLU A 313 -2.69 20.32 -4.05
CA GLU A 313 -1.39 19.76 -3.65
C GLU A 313 -1.30 18.25 -3.82
N PHE A 314 -2.41 17.53 -3.57
CA PHE A 314 -2.48 16.09 -3.82
C PHE A 314 -2.55 15.79 -5.31
N ARG A 315 -3.34 16.55 -6.08
CA ARG A 315 -3.43 16.37 -7.54
C ARG A 315 -2.10 16.60 -8.25
N GLU A 316 -1.34 17.61 -7.81
CA GLU A 316 -0.02 18.00 -8.33
C GLU A 316 1.06 16.92 -8.15
N LEU A 317 0.86 15.96 -7.22
CA LEU A 317 1.74 14.79 -7.10
C LEU A 317 1.91 14.07 -8.44
N PHE A 318 0.84 14.03 -9.22
CA PHE A 318 0.70 13.19 -10.40
C PHE A 318 0.84 13.98 -11.72
N LEU A 319 1.36 15.21 -11.65
CA LEU A 319 1.55 16.09 -12.81
C LEU A 319 3.04 16.28 -13.20
N GLY A 320 3.94 15.41 -12.72
CA GLY A 320 5.32 15.33 -13.23
C GLY A 320 6.38 16.17 -12.50
N GLU A 321 6.10 16.68 -11.29
CA GLU A 321 7.06 17.52 -10.53
C GLU A 321 7.97 16.74 -9.55
N GLY A 322 7.90 15.41 -9.51
CA GLY A 322 8.70 14.60 -8.57
C GLY A 322 8.40 14.90 -7.10
N ARG A 323 7.18 15.31 -6.77
CA ARG A 323 6.73 15.58 -5.41
C ARG A 323 6.37 14.28 -4.71
N SER A 324 6.82 14.09 -3.46
CA SER A 324 6.38 12.98 -2.62
C SER A 324 5.06 13.32 -1.90
N LEU A 325 4.32 12.28 -1.50
CA LEU A 325 3.12 12.41 -0.67
C LEU A 325 3.36 13.30 0.56
N ASP A 326 4.51 13.12 1.22
CA ASP A 326 4.92 13.92 2.38
C ASP A 326 5.05 15.41 2.07
N ARG A 327 5.59 15.76 0.89
CA ARG A 327 5.73 17.16 0.45
C ARG A 327 4.38 17.78 0.12
N ALA A 328 3.48 17.03 -0.53
CA ALA A 328 2.12 17.49 -0.78
C ALA A 328 1.36 17.74 0.52
N PHE A 329 1.44 16.81 1.48
CA PHE A 329 0.80 16.98 2.78
C PHE A 329 1.39 18.15 3.57
N LEU A 330 2.72 18.34 3.54
CA LEU A 330 3.37 19.51 4.12
C LEU A 330 2.88 20.83 3.51
N ALA A 331 2.75 20.90 2.18
CA ALA A 331 2.24 22.08 1.49
C ALA A 331 0.78 22.37 1.88
N PHE A 332 -0.07 21.34 1.91
CA PHE A 332 -1.45 21.40 2.37
C PHE A 332 -1.56 21.89 3.82
N ALA A 333 -0.80 21.29 4.73
CA ALA A 333 -0.77 21.65 6.14
C ALA A 333 -0.34 23.11 6.33
N ARG A 334 0.72 23.55 5.63
CA ARG A 334 1.15 24.95 5.66
C ARG A 334 0.10 25.91 5.13
N ARG A 335 -0.61 25.56 4.04
CA ARG A 335 -1.70 26.38 3.51
C ARG A 335 -2.83 26.51 4.54
N ARG A 336 -3.23 25.40 5.17
CA ARG A 336 -4.25 25.42 6.24
C ARG A 336 -3.84 26.27 7.43
N LEU A 337 -2.60 26.15 7.92
CA LEU A 337 -2.10 26.95 9.04
C LEU A 337 -1.97 28.45 8.71
N ARG A 338 -1.71 28.81 7.44
CA ARG A 338 -1.77 30.22 7.02
C ARG A 338 -3.19 30.77 7.04
N ALA A 339 -4.17 29.96 6.63
CA ALA A 339 -5.58 30.37 6.61
C ALA A 339 -6.21 30.39 8.01
N GLN A 340 -5.84 29.43 8.85
CA GLN A 340 -6.30 29.29 10.23
C GLN A 340 -5.10 28.98 11.14
N PRO A 341 -4.43 30.00 11.68
CA PRO A 341 -3.27 29.81 12.55
C PRO A 341 -3.61 29.01 13.81
N ASP A 342 -2.77 28.04 14.10
CA ASP A 342 -2.80 27.23 15.33
C ASP A 342 -1.34 26.97 15.77
N GLU A 343 -0.96 27.49 16.93
CA GLU A 343 0.42 27.41 17.42
C GLU A 343 0.85 25.97 17.72
N GLY A 344 -0.07 25.15 18.25
CA GLY A 344 0.21 23.76 18.59
C GLY A 344 0.41 22.89 17.36
N CYS A 345 -0.47 23.03 16.37
CA CYS A 345 -0.31 22.38 15.08
C CYS A 345 0.96 22.85 14.36
N SER A 346 1.28 24.14 14.42
CA SER A 346 2.51 24.70 13.84
C SER A 346 3.77 24.16 14.52
N ALA A 347 3.74 24.01 15.84
CA ALA A 347 4.82 23.40 16.61
C ALA A 347 5.01 21.92 16.28
N ALA A 348 3.91 21.15 16.21
CA ALA A 348 3.95 19.73 15.82
C ALA A 348 4.52 19.55 14.40
N LEU A 349 4.06 20.34 13.43
CA LEU A 349 4.54 20.30 12.06
C LEU A 349 6.03 20.66 11.98
N SER A 350 6.45 21.72 12.68
CA SER A 350 7.84 22.15 12.71
C SER A 350 8.76 21.11 13.33
N PHE A 351 8.30 20.44 14.39
CA PHE A 351 9.03 19.34 15.02
C PHE A 351 9.22 18.16 14.06
N GLU A 352 8.15 17.73 13.37
CA GLU A 352 8.20 16.58 12.46
C GLU A 352 9.04 16.85 11.20
N VAL A 353 9.00 18.09 10.68
CA VAL A 353 9.88 18.52 9.59
C VAL A 353 11.35 18.56 10.03
N PHE A 354 11.62 18.79 11.32
CA PHE A 354 12.96 18.78 11.88
C PHE A 354 13.52 17.36 12.09
N LEU A 355 12.69 16.36 12.40
CA LEU A 355 13.13 14.99 12.73
C LEU A 355 14.11 14.35 11.74
N PRO A 356 13.92 14.43 10.40
CA PRO A 356 14.87 13.86 9.45
C PRO A 356 16.30 14.38 9.58
N SER A 357 16.51 15.60 10.09
CA SER A 357 17.85 16.15 10.30
C SER A 357 18.62 15.45 11.43
N LEU A 358 17.92 14.83 12.38
CA LEU A 358 18.53 14.02 13.44
C LEU A 358 19.10 12.73 12.88
N ALA A 359 18.41 12.11 11.91
CA ALA A 359 18.81 10.84 11.31
C ALA A 359 20.14 10.88 10.55
N GLN A 360 20.68 12.07 10.29
CA GLN A 360 22.01 12.26 9.70
C GLN A 360 23.15 12.08 10.72
N ARG A 361 22.84 11.81 11.99
CA ARG A 361 23.80 11.64 13.08
C ARG A 361 23.76 10.20 13.58
N PRO A 362 24.53 9.27 12.98
CA PRO A 362 24.62 7.91 13.47
C PRO A 362 25.44 7.86 14.78
N HIS A 363 25.17 6.85 15.60
CA HIS A 363 25.92 6.52 16.80
C HIS A 363 26.47 5.08 16.72
N ALA A 364 27.58 4.83 17.42
CA ALA A 364 28.24 3.53 17.38
C ALA A 364 27.41 2.44 18.08
N PRO A 365 27.43 1.19 17.56
CA PRO A 365 26.80 0.06 18.25
C PRO A 365 27.61 -0.32 19.52
N PRO A 366 26.94 -0.74 20.61
CA PRO A 366 27.65 -1.20 21.81
C PRO A 366 28.30 -2.57 21.61
N GLY A 367 29.50 -2.75 22.17
CA GLY A 367 30.20 -4.03 22.27
C GLY A 367 29.79 -4.85 23.51
N PRO A 368 30.32 -6.08 23.67
CA PRO A 368 30.01 -6.93 24.81
C PRO A 368 30.27 -6.24 26.15
N GLY A 369 29.27 -6.24 27.05
CA GLY A 369 29.35 -5.58 28.37
C GLY A 369 29.12 -4.06 28.34
N GLU A 370 28.89 -3.47 27.17
CA GLU A 370 28.53 -2.07 27.00
C GLU A 370 27.02 -1.90 26.76
N VAL A 371 26.54 -0.70 27.09
CA VAL A 371 25.22 -0.22 26.74
C VAL A 371 25.39 0.96 25.77
N GLY A 372 24.57 0.98 24.73
CA GLY A 372 24.50 2.09 23.78
C GLY A 372 23.05 2.47 23.49
N LEU A 373 22.86 3.56 22.74
CA LEU A 373 21.53 3.87 22.21
C LEU A 373 21.02 2.73 21.33
N ALA A 374 19.71 2.50 21.37
CA ALA A 374 19.06 1.63 20.42
C ALA A 374 19.31 2.13 18.99
N ALA A 375 19.30 1.21 18.01
CA ALA A 375 19.43 1.59 16.61
C ALA A 375 18.33 2.60 16.23
N ASP A 376 18.68 3.53 15.34
CA ASP A 376 17.77 4.57 14.84
C ASP A 376 17.07 5.36 15.95
N THR A 377 17.80 5.69 17.02
CA THR A 377 17.29 6.45 18.17
C THR A 377 18.08 7.74 18.33
N TRP A 378 17.36 8.85 18.51
CA TRP A 378 17.93 10.18 18.70
C TRP A 378 17.26 10.88 19.87
N VAL A 379 17.94 11.87 20.42
CA VAL A 379 17.42 12.67 21.53
C VAL A 379 17.70 14.14 21.28
N GLY A 380 16.88 15.00 21.87
CA GLY A 380 17.03 16.42 21.67
C GLY A 380 16.18 17.29 22.59
N VAL A 381 16.26 18.58 22.32
CA VAL A 381 15.41 19.60 22.92
C VAL A 381 14.78 20.39 21.80
N PHE A 382 13.49 20.65 21.91
CA PHE A 382 12.69 21.42 20.96
C PHE A 382 12.11 22.65 21.68
N PRO A 383 12.01 23.84 21.05
CA PRO A 383 11.62 25.08 21.74
C PRO A 383 10.13 25.19 22.12
N ALA A 384 9.29 24.26 21.68
CA ALA A 384 7.87 24.20 22.02
C ALA A 384 7.54 22.90 22.77
N ASP A 385 6.70 23.00 23.80
CA ASP A 385 6.35 21.87 24.64
C ASP A 385 5.21 21.04 24.07
N LEU A 386 5.57 19.89 23.49
CA LEU A 386 4.65 18.93 22.89
C LEU A 386 4.35 17.74 23.82
N SER A 387 4.72 17.80 25.11
CA SER A 387 4.58 16.67 26.03
C SER A 387 3.16 16.11 26.08
N GLU A 388 2.16 17.00 26.22
CA GLU A 388 0.75 16.61 26.27
C GLU A 388 0.22 16.13 24.91
N VAL A 389 0.67 16.74 23.81
CA VAL A 389 0.28 16.34 22.44
C VAL A 389 0.77 14.93 22.15
N VAL A 390 2.04 14.65 22.44
CA VAL A 390 2.64 13.32 22.28
C VAL A 390 1.95 12.28 23.15
N TYR A 391 1.69 12.62 24.42
CA TYR A 391 0.97 11.74 25.34
C TYR A 391 -0.44 11.41 24.82
N THR A 392 -1.18 12.42 24.38
CA THR A 392 -2.57 12.29 23.94
C THR A 392 -2.66 11.56 22.60
N ALA A 393 -1.75 11.83 21.66
CA ALA A 393 -1.68 11.09 20.39
C ALA A 393 -1.42 9.59 20.62
N ARG A 394 -0.53 9.25 21.56
CA ARG A 394 -0.29 7.85 21.96
C ARG A 394 -1.50 7.25 22.68
N ALA A 395 -2.18 8.01 23.53
CA ALA A 395 -3.38 7.55 24.22
C ALA A 395 -4.53 7.27 23.23
N LEU A 396 -4.74 8.16 22.26
CA LEU A 396 -5.70 8.02 21.17
C LEU A 396 -5.45 6.71 20.40
N ARG A 397 -4.22 6.49 19.92
CA ARG A 397 -3.86 5.26 19.18
C ARG A 397 -4.10 3.97 19.98
N ARG A 398 -3.89 3.99 21.30
CA ARG A 398 -4.19 2.83 22.17
C ARG A 398 -5.68 2.61 22.39
N HIS A 399 -6.45 3.70 22.48
CA HIS A 399 -7.88 3.64 22.77
C HIS A 399 -8.68 3.12 21.57
N LEU A 400 -8.28 3.50 20.36
CA LEU A 400 -8.97 3.17 19.11
C LEU A 400 -8.96 1.67 18.77
N THR A 401 -8.22 0.82 19.49
CA THR A 401 -8.15 -0.62 19.21
C THR A 401 -9.01 -1.44 20.18
N GLY A 402 -8.74 -1.38 21.49
CA GLY A 402 -9.37 -2.30 22.45
C GLY A 402 -10.88 -2.11 22.66
N ARG A 403 -11.35 -0.86 22.78
CA ARG A 403 -12.79 -0.58 22.98
C ARG A 403 -13.58 -0.67 21.68
N ALA A 404 -12.99 -0.24 20.57
CA ALA A 404 -13.62 -0.32 19.27
C ALA A 404 -13.95 -1.76 18.89
N TRP A 405 -13.08 -2.72 19.24
CA TRP A 405 -13.37 -4.14 19.07
C TRP A 405 -14.52 -4.65 19.94
N ALA A 406 -14.63 -4.17 21.19
CA ALA A 406 -15.66 -4.64 22.11
C ALA A 406 -17.05 -4.05 21.82
N CYS A 407 -17.11 -2.80 21.34
CA CYS A 407 -18.35 -2.06 21.16
C CYS A 407 -18.76 -1.88 19.69
N GLU A 408 -17.96 -2.33 18.74
CA GLU A 408 -18.12 -2.09 17.29
C GLU A 408 -18.24 -0.60 16.90
N LEU A 409 -17.86 0.30 17.81
CA LEU A 409 -17.96 1.75 17.67
C LEU A 409 -16.58 2.38 17.82
N LEU A 410 -16.17 3.15 16.81
CA LEU A 410 -14.97 3.95 16.87
C LEU A 410 -15.32 5.34 17.43
N GLU A 411 -15.02 5.59 18.71
CA GLU A 411 -15.18 6.91 19.30
C GLU A 411 -14.04 7.85 18.89
N LEU A 412 -14.36 8.88 18.11
CA LEU A 412 -13.42 9.92 17.69
C LEU A 412 -13.27 11.06 18.72
N SER A 413 -13.92 10.96 19.88
CA SER A 413 -13.85 11.95 20.98
C SER A 413 -12.42 12.23 21.44
N GLY A 414 -11.52 11.25 21.30
CA GLY A 414 -10.10 11.43 21.61
C GLY A 414 -9.37 12.42 20.68
N LEU A 415 -9.88 12.70 19.46
CA LEU A 415 -9.34 13.76 18.61
C LEU A 415 -9.62 15.15 19.20
N GLU A 416 -10.75 15.33 19.88
CA GLU A 416 -11.06 16.57 20.58
C GLU A 416 -10.07 16.81 21.73
N SER A 417 -9.77 15.77 22.51
CA SER A 417 -8.74 15.83 23.56
C SER A 417 -7.37 16.19 22.97
N LEU A 418 -7.01 15.61 21.82
CA LEU A 418 -5.77 15.94 21.13
C LEU A 418 -5.74 17.41 20.70
N ALA A 419 -6.81 17.91 20.09
CA ALA A 419 -6.93 19.33 19.72
C ALA A 419 -6.86 20.26 20.93
N GLN A 420 -7.48 19.91 22.06
CA GLN A 420 -7.37 20.66 23.31
C GLN A 420 -5.91 20.74 23.78
N THR A 421 -5.15 19.64 23.71
CA THR A 421 -3.74 19.63 24.13
C THR A 421 -2.85 20.44 23.19
N ALA A 422 -3.14 20.45 21.89
CA ALA A 422 -2.43 21.30 20.92
C ALA A 422 -2.61 22.79 21.25
N ARG A 423 -3.82 23.22 21.63
CA ARG A 423 -4.08 24.61 22.06
C ARG A 423 -3.34 25.03 23.34
N ARG A 424 -2.78 24.08 24.11
CA ARG A 424 -2.03 24.34 25.35
C ARG A 424 -0.51 24.29 25.16
N VAL A 425 -0.03 24.08 23.93
CA VAL A 425 1.41 24.10 23.63
C VAL A 425 1.98 25.46 24.02
N THR A 426 3.11 25.45 24.72
CA THR A 426 3.83 26.66 25.13
C THR A 426 5.22 26.69 24.52
N LEU A 427 5.79 27.89 24.33
CA LEU A 427 7.17 28.06 23.87
C LEU A 427 8.17 27.82 25.01
N ARG A 428 8.19 26.59 25.53
CA ARG A 428 9.12 26.12 26.55
C ARG A 428 9.95 24.95 26.02
N PRO A 429 11.23 24.83 26.41
CA PRO A 429 12.07 23.72 25.97
C PRO A 429 11.51 22.36 26.39
N TRP A 430 11.14 21.55 25.41
CA TRP A 430 10.72 20.16 25.59
C TRP A 430 11.80 19.19 25.23
N ARG A 431 11.98 18.20 26.11
CA ARG A 431 12.99 17.17 26.03
C ARG A 431 12.36 15.93 25.44
N PHE A 432 12.93 15.41 24.37
CA PHE A 432 12.37 14.28 23.66
C PHE A 432 13.43 13.21 23.38
N ALA A 433 12.93 11.98 23.23
CA ALA A 433 13.62 10.90 22.57
C ALA A 433 12.74 10.44 21.39
N VAL A 434 13.37 10.11 20.28
CA VAL A 434 12.68 9.67 19.08
C VAL A 434 13.38 8.45 18.52
N ARG A 435 12.60 7.47 18.06
CA ARG A 435 13.11 6.28 17.40
C ARG A 435 12.44 6.10 16.05
N ARG A 436 13.17 5.64 15.04
CA ARG A 436 12.59 5.22 13.76
C ARG A 436 12.48 3.69 13.71
N ARG A 437 11.28 3.17 13.50
CA ARG A 437 11.01 1.73 13.39
C ARG A 437 10.05 1.47 12.25
N ALA A 438 10.43 0.59 11.32
CA ALA A 438 9.64 0.27 10.12
C ALA A 438 9.20 1.55 9.37
N GLY A 439 10.11 2.51 9.22
CA GLY A 439 9.86 3.78 8.54
C GLY A 439 9.10 4.85 9.36
N ARG A 440 8.48 4.49 10.50
CA ARG A 440 7.68 5.39 11.35
C ARG A 440 8.50 6.01 12.48
N TRP A 441 8.22 7.26 12.79
CA TRP A 441 8.72 7.94 14.00
C TRP A 441 7.90 7.56 15.25
N ASP A 442 8.58 7.01 16.25
CA ASP A 442 8.07 6.85 17.61
C ASP A 442 8.65 7.97 18.48
N VAL A 443 7.80 8.90 18.88
CA VAL A 443 8.17 10.12 19.61
C VAL A 443 7.79 9.96 21.07
N GLN A 444 8.73 10.24 21.97
CA GLN A 444 8.55 10.10 23.40
C GLN A 444 9.07 11.32 24.15
N THR A 445 8.35 11.75 25.20
CA THR A 445 8.85 12.75 26.15
C THR A 445 9.90 12.11 27.06
N ALA A 446 11.03 12.78 27.23
CA ALA A 446 12.16 12.33 28.05
C ALA A 446 12.35 13.26 29.27
N PRO A 447 12.19 12.76 30.52
CA PRO A 447 12.58 13.50 31.72
C PRO A 447 14.06 13.92 31.67
N ALA A 448 14.45 14.92 32.48
CA ALA A 448 15.81 15.46 32.45
C ALA A 448 16.89 14.41 32.75
N SER A 449 16.64 13.53 33.73
CA SER A 449 17.54 12.42 34.08
C SER A 449 17.72 11.44 32.92
N LEU A 450 16.61 11.02 32.29
CA LEU A 450 16.63 10.12 31.15
C LEU A 450 17.35 10.76 29.95
N LEU A 451 17.08 12.04 29.65
CA LEU A 451 17.75 12.75 28.56
C LEU A 451 19.28 12.84 28.79
N ALA A 452 19.72 13.08 30.04
CA ALA A 452 21.13 13.12 30.37
C ALA A 452 21.81 11.77 30.07
N LEU A 453 21.21 10.67 30.51
CA LEU A 453 21.68 9.31 30.20
C LEU A 453 21.75 9.07 28.69
N LEU A 454 20.66 9.34 27.97
CA LEU A 454 20.60 9.07 26.52
C LEU A 454 21.59 9.93 25.73
N ARG A 455 21.92 11.14 26.19
CA ARG A 455 22.98 11.97 25.59
C ARG A 455 24.35 11.36 25.78
N THR A 456 24.64 10.80 26.96
CA THR A 456 25.88 10.04 27.19
C THR A 456 25.99 8.89 26.20
N LEU A 457 24.91 8.11 26.06
CA LEU A 457 24.86 6.99 25.11
C LEU A 457 24.92 7.43 23.62
N ALA A 458 24.48 8.65 23.31
CA ALA A 458 24.58 9.23 21.96
C ALA A 458 26.03 9.60 21.59
N SER A 459 26.85 9.97 22.58
CA SER A 459 28.28 10.25 22.39
C SER A 459 29.10 8.98 22.22
N GLY A 460 28.61 7.84 22.71
CA GLY A 460 29.20 6.53 22.49
C GLY A 460 28.66 5.48 23.47
N PRO A 461 28.82 4.18 23.18
CA PRO A 461 28.61 3.12 24.14
C PRO A 461 29.44 3.31 25.42
N VAL A 462 28.91 2.87 26.54
CA VAL A 462 29.60 2.92 27.85
C VAL A 462 29.45 1.59 28.59
N PRO A 463 30.38 1.24 29.49
CA PRO A 463 30.25 0.03 30.30
C PRO A 463 28.95 0.03 31.11
N GLU A 464 28.21 -1.08 31.14
CA GLU A 464 26.93 -1.17 31.85
C GLU A 464 27.05 -0.78 33.34
N ALA A 465 28.16 -1.19 33.96
CA ALA A 465 28.46 -0.89 35.37
C ALA A 465 28.63 0.61 35.69
N SER A 466 28.81 1.46 34.67
CA SER A 466 28.94 2.91 34.84
C SER A 466 27.59 3.64 34.91
N LEU A 467 26.48 2.95 34.65
CA LEU A 467 25.14 3.52 34.58
C LEU A 467 24.35 3.28 35.87
N SER A 468 23.44 4.19 36.20
CA SER A 468 22.49 3.96 37.29
C SER A 468 21.53 2.81 36.91
N PRO A 469 21.28 1.82 37.80
CA PRO A 469 20.39 0.71 37.50
C PRO A 469 18.98 1.16 37.11
N GLU A 470 18.45 2.17 37.80
CA GLU A 470 17.12 2.74 37.52
C GLU A 470 17.05 3.42 36.15
N GLY A 471 18.04 4.26 35.82
CA GLY A 471 18.06 4.97 34.53
C GLY A 471 18.26 4.00 33.36
N LEU A 472 19.10 2.98 33.54
CA LEU A 472 19.28 1.92 32.55
C LEU A 472 18.00 1.11 32.36
N ALA A 473 17.34 0.69 33.45
CA ALA A 473 16.08 -0.04 33.39
C ALA A 473 14.99 0.78 32.67
N GLU A 474 14.90 2.08 32.95
CA GLU A 474 13.97 2.98 32.26
C GLU A 474 14.29 3.08 30.75
N ALA A 475 15.56 3.31 30.38
CA ALA A 475 15.98 3.44 28.98
C ALA A 475 15.75 2.15 28.17
N LEU A 476 16.02 0.99 28.77
CA LEU A 476 15.76 -0.33 28.17
C LEU A 476 14.25 -0.62 28.08
N GLY A 477 13.49 -0.35 29.14
CA GLY A 477 12.04 -0.56 29.17
C GLY A 477 11.27 0.29 28.17
N ARG A 478 11.80 1.48 27.84
CA ARG A 478 11.28 2.34 26.77
C ARG A 478 11.83 1.99 25.37
N GLY A 479 12.75 1.03 25.28
CA GLY A 479 13.38 0.61 24.03
C GLY A 479 14.27 1.67 23.38
N LEU A 480 14.86 2.56 24.18
CA LEU A 480 15.72 3.67 23.75
C LEU A 480 17.22 3.35 23.89
N ALA A 481 17.56 2.33 24.67
CA ALA A 481 18.91 1.77 24.81
C ALA A 481 18.93 0.29 24.43
N ARG A 482 20.12 -0.25 24.18
CA ARG A 482 20.36 -1.69 24.01
C ARG A 482 21.70 -2.09 24.61
N ARG A 483 21.79 -3.34 25.07
CA ARG A 483 23.06 -3.98 25.46
C ARG A 483 23.79 -4.46 24.20
N GLY A 484 25.12 -4.45 24.25
CA GLY A 484 25.93 -5.15 23.26
C GLY A 484 25.74 -6.66 23.37
N GLY A 485 25.70 -7.31 22.21
CA GLY A 485 25.55 -8.76 22.08
C GLY A 485 26.87 -9.50 22.18
#